data_AF-A0A1G0IGR3-F1
#
_entry.id   AF-A0A1G0IGR3-F1
#
_cell.length_a   1.000
_cell.length_b   1.000
_cell.length_c   1.000
_cell.angle_alpha   90.00
_cell.angle_beta   90.00
_cell.angle_gamma   90.00
#
_symmetry.space_group_name_H-M   'P 1'
#
loop_
_entity.id
_entity.type
_entity.pdbx_description
1 polymer ?
#
loop_
_entity_poly.entity_id
_entity_poly.type
_entity_poly.pdbx_seq_one_letter_code
_entity_poly.pdbx_strand_id
1 'polypeptide(L)'
;MSNAAIKIDFVDKKTKREFHYPIDIFKKPSNDKEYGKLEKVLDELIDAVRDNERHPLVVAMQIVGENLEQYDSAHYPDIGSNVSDIDMVKFLMKSHHLRQEDLADIFGDQANVSKFLSGERSLSKAQISGLKKRFGISADFFVK
;
A
#
# COMPACT_ATOMS: atom_id res chain seq x y z
N MET A 1 37.41 -17.45 7.96
CA MET A 1 37.88 -16.18 7.38
C MET A 1 37.04 -15.06 8.00
N SER A 2 37.66 -14.07 8.63
CA SER A 2 36.95 -12.96 9.26
C SER A 2 36.29 -12.12 8.17
N ASN A 3 34.96 -12.19 8.07
CA ASN A 3 34.21 -11.41 7.08
C ASN A 3 34.16 -9.96 7.59
N ALA A 4 35.04 -9.11 7.08
CA ALA A 4 35.02 -7.69 7.39
C ALA A 4 33.76 -7.08 6.76
N ALA A 5 32.68 -6.97 7.53
CA ALA A 5 31.47 -6.29 7.10
C ALA A 5 31.70 -4.77 7.19
N ILE A 6 31.51 -4.06 6.09
CA ILE A 6 31.43 -2.59 6.09
C ILE A 6 30.23 -2.19 6.95
N LYS A 7 30.39 -1.18 7.80
CA LYS A 7 29.35 -0.68 8.70
C LYS A 7 29.13 0.81 8.52
N ILE A 8 27.93 1.26 8.84
CA ILE A 8 27.57 2.66 9.01
C ILE A 8 27.37 2.91 10.49
N ASP A 9 28.04 3.94 10.99
CA ASP A 9 27.92 4.42 12.35
C ASP A 9 27.31 5.83 12.33
N PHE A 10 26.26 6.03 13.11
CA PHE A 10 25.67 7.34 13.33
C PHE A 10 25.40 7.53 14.81
N VAL A 11 25.84 8.67 15.34
CA VAL A 11 25.57 9.06 16.73
C VAL A 11 24.79 10.36 16.71
N ASP A 12 23.55 10.32 17.21
CA ASP A 12 22.76 11.52 17.39
C ASP A 12 23.36 12.34 18.54
N LYS A 13 23.87 13.53 18.22
CA LYS A 13 24.52 14.41 19.20
C LYS A 13 23.56 14.88 20.30
N LYS A 14 22.26 14.98 20.01
CA LYS A 14 21.21 15.46 20.91
C LYS A 14 20.70 14.35 21.82
N THR A 15 20.30 13.22 21.24
CA THR A 15 19.71 12.10 22.00
C THR A 15 20.74 11.11 22.54
N LYS A 16 21.99 11.19 22.06
CA LYS A 16 23.07 10.21 22.31
C LYS A 16 22.73 8.79 21.84
N ARG A 17 21.70 8.64 21.02
CA ARG A 17 21.37 7.36 20.40
C ARG A 17 22.43 7.02 19.35
N GLU A 18 22.90 5.79 19.39
CA GLU A 18 23.92 5.28 18.49
C GLU A 18 23.30 4.22 17.57
N PHE A 19 23.63 4.30 16.29
CA PHE A 19 23.19 3.39 15.25
C PHE A 19 24.42 2.76 14.65
N HIS A 20 24.48 1.43 14.69
CA HIS A 20 25.60 0.64 14.24
C HIS A 20 25.07 -0.49 13.36
N TYR A 21 25.00 -0.25 12.06
CA TYR A 21 24.48 -1.24 11.14
C TYR A 21 25.50 -1.67 10.11
N PRO A 22 25.52 -2.96 9.74
CA PRO A 22 26.23 -3.40 8.56
C PRO A 22 25.62 -2.82 7.27
N ILE A 23 26.43 -2.63 6.22
CA ILE A 23 26.01 -2.02 4.94
C ILE A 23 24.91 -2.82 4.23
N ASP A 24 24.75 -4.10 4.58
CA ASP A 24 23.73 -4.98 4.03
C ASP A 24 22.31 -4.59 4.47
N ILE A 25 22.12 -3.64 5.40
CA ILE A 25 20.78 -3.09 5.65
C ILE A 25 20.19 -2.38 4.42
N PHE A 26 21.03 -1.93 3.48
CA PHE A 26 20.58 -1.22 2.27
C PHE A 26 20.30 -2.14 1.09
N LYS A 27 20.36 -3.46 1.28
CA LYS A 27 20.02 -4.42 0.22
C LYS A 27 18.51 -4.67 0.21
N LYS A 28 17.97 -4.98 -0.97
CA LYS A 28 16.66 -5.61 -1.06
C LYS A 28 16.68 -6.99 -0.38
N PRO A 29 15.74 -7.31 0.53
CA PRO A 29 15.71 -8.62 1.15
C PRO A 29 15.47 -9.71 0.10
N SER A 30 16.02 -10.89 0.35
CA SER A 30 15.89 -12.04 -0.55
C SER A 30 14.96 -13.14 -0.04
N ASN A 31 14.50 -12.99 1.21
CA ASN A 31 13.60 -13.92 1.89
C ASN A 31 12.97 -13.24 3.12
N ASP A 32 11.93 -13.85 3.66
CA ASP A 32 11.13 -13.32 4.78
C ASP A 32 11.97 -13.09 6.06
N LYS A 33 13.01 -13.90 6.28
CA LYS A 33 13.91 -13.73 7.44
C LYS A 33 14.77 -12.48 7.31
N GLU A 34 15.20 -12.14 6.10
CA GLU A 34 15.90 -10.88 5.85
C GLU A 34 14.93 -9.70 5.90
N TYR A 35 13.74 -9.85 5.33
CA TYR A 35 12.68 -8.85 5.40
C TYR A 35 12.39 -8.43 6.84
N GLY A 36 12.06 -9.38 7.72
CA GLY A 36 11.74 -9.06 9.12
C GLY A 36 12.92 -8.52 9.94
N LYS A 37 14.15 -8.60 9.45
CA LYS A 37 15.29 -7.88 10.05
C LYS A 37 15.33 -6.44 9.59
N LEU A 38 15.15 -6.21 8.29
CA LEU A 38 15.15 -4.86 7.70
C LEU A 38 13.93 -4.05 8.15
N GLU A 39 12.78 -4.69 8.36
CA GLU A 39 11.58 -4.08 8.94
C GLU A 39 11.88 -3.48 10.33
N LYS A 40 12.52 -4.24 11.23
CA LYS A 40 12.94 -3.73 12.55
C LYS A 40 13.94 -2.57 12.46
N VAL A 41 14.84 -2.62 11.48
CA VAL A 41 15.77 -1.51 11.22
C VAL A 41 14.98 -0.28 10.77
N LEU A 42 14.01 -0.44 9.86
CA LEU A 42 13.15 0.65 9.42
C LEU A 42 12.37 1.27 10.58
N ASP A 43 11.78 0.46 11.48
CA ASP A 43 11.10 0.95 12.67
C ASP A 43 12.03 1.82 13.54
N GLU A 44 13.25 1.34 13.79
CA GLU A 44 14.25 2.09 14.57
C GLU A 44 14.64 3.42 13.89
N LEU A 45 14.71 3.45 12.56
CA LEU A 45 14.99 4.64 11.76
C LEU A 45 13.81 5.62 11.77
N ILE A 46 12.57 5.14 11.63
CA ILE A 46 11.35 5.95 11.72
C ILE A 46 11.26 6.62 13.09
N ASP A 47 11.51 5.88 14.17
CA ASP A 47 11.55 6.40 15.53
C ASP A 47 12.65 7.44 15.77
N ALA A 48 13.75 7.35 15.01
CA ALA A 48 14.86 8.30 15.09
C ALA A 48 14.56 9.60 14.32
N VAL A 49 14.04 9.45 13.10
CA VAL A 49 13.74 10.55 12.19
C VAL A 49 12.53 11.34 12.69
N ARG A 50 11.46 10.65 13.09
CA ARG A 50 10.16 11.23 13.50
C ARG A 50 9.71 12.28 12.48
N ASP A 51 9.35 13.48 12.94
CA ASP A 51 8.88 14.58 12.09
C ASP A 51 10.03 15.46 11.54
N ASN A 52 11.29 15.03 11.66
CA ASN A 52 12.44 15.79 11.17
C ASN A 52 12.86 15.32 9.77
N GLU A 53 12.23 15.87 8.74
CA GLU A 53 12.55 15.58 7.33
C GLU A 53 14.01 15.91 6.93
N ARG A 54 14.75 16.67 7.75
CA ARG A 54 16.17 16.99 7.53
C ARG A 54 17.10 16.12 8.39
N HIS A 55 16.57 15.08 9.04
CA HIS A 55 17.36 14.20 9.88
C HIS A 55 18.40 13.45 9.02
N PRO A 56 19.67 13.31 9.47
CA PRO A 56 20.72 12.65 8.68
C PRO A 56 20.40 11.20 8.25
N LEU A 57 19.53 10.52 9.02
CA LEU A 57 19.09 9.16 8.73
C LEU A 57 17.90 9.06 7.75
N VAL A 58 17.33 10.17 7.27
CA VAL A 58 16.18 10.14 6.33
C VAL A 58 16.49 9.33 5.08
N VAL A 59 17.69 9.52 4.50
CA VAL A 59 18.11 8.78 3.30
C VAL A 59 18.20 7.29 3.59
N ALA A 60 18.72 6.91 4.76
CA ALA A 60 18.79 5.50 5.15
C ALA A 60 17.39 4.90 5.30
N MET A 61 16.49 5.61 5.98
CA MET A 61 15.08 5.21 6.15
C MET A 61 14.38 5.00 4.80
N GLN A 62 14.56 5.95 3.87
CA GLN A 62 13.98 5.88 2.52
C GLN A 62 14.47 4.65 1.76
N ILE A 63 15.79 4.43 1.69
CA ILE A 63 16.36 3.30 0.96
C ILE A 63 15.89 1.95 1.54
N VAL A 64 15.85 1.82 2.87
CA VAL A 64 15.37 0.59 3.51
C VAL A 64 13.88 0.38 3.22
N GLY A 65 13.06 1.43 3.31
CA GLY A 65 11.63 1.39 2.99
C GLY A 65 11.35 0.99 1.55
N GLU A 66 12.00 1.63 0.58
CA GLU A 66 11.84 1.31 -0.85
C GLU A 66 12.24 -0.14 -1.16
N ASN A 67 13.27 -0.66 -0.50
CA ASN A 67 13.70 -2.04 -0.65
C ASN A 67 12.69 -3.06 -0.08
N LEU A 68 12.06 -2.76 1.06
CA LEU A 68 10.98 -3.58 1.62
C LEU A 68 9.76 -3.55 0.69
N GLU A 69 9.36 -2.37 0.21
CA GLU A 69 8.25 -2.21 -0.73
C GLU A 69 8.48 -3.02 -2.02
N GLN A 70 9.68 -2.94 -2.61
CA GLN A 70 10.02 -3.73 -3.79
C GLN A 70 9.99 -5.25 -3.55
N TYR A 71 10.29 -5.70 -2.33
CA TYR A 71 10.14 -7.10 -1.98
C TYR A 71 8.67 -7.47 -1.89
N ASP A 72 7.86 -6.65 -1.22
CA ASP A 72 6.43 -6.89 -1.06
C ASP A 72 5.71 -6.94 -2.41
N SER A 73 5.92 -5.96 -3.28
CA SER A 73 5.32 -5.93 -4.62
C SER A 73 5.72 -7.13 -5.49
N ALA A 74 6.87 -7.77 -5.22
CA ALA A 74 7.31 -8.94 -5.97
C ALA A 74 6.78 -10.28 -5.41
N HIS A 75 6.40 -10.32 -4.13
CA HIS A 75 6.02 -11.57 -3.44
C HIS A 75 4.54 -11.63 -3.08
N TYR A 76 3.90 -10.48 -2.91
CA TYR A 76 2.50 -10.37 -2.51
C TYR A 76 1.71 -9.64 -3.59
N PRO A 77 0.48 -10.10 -3.89
CA PRO A 77 -0.44 -9.34 -4.70
C PRO A 77 -0.70 -7.96 -4.08
N ASP A 78 -0.91 -6.95 -4.91
CA ASP A 78 -1.30 -5.61 -4.43
C ASP A 78 -2.50 -5.70 -3.48
N ILE A 79 -2.56 -4.80 -2.50
CA ILE A 79 -3.69 -4.71 -1.58
C ILE A 79 -4.97 -4.55 -2.40
N GLY A 80 -5.94 -5.45 -2.17
CA GLY A 80 -7.21 -5.43 -2.90
C GLY A 80 -7.18 -6.11 -4.27
N SER A 81 -6.07 -6.72 -4.70
CA SER A 81 -5.98 -7.53 -5.93
C SER A 81 -7.06 -8.63 -6.05
N ASN A 82 -7.45 -9.22 -4.92
CA ASN A 82 -8.50 -10.24 -4.83
C ASN A 82 -9.92 -9.67 -4.68
N VAL A 83 -10.07 -8.35 -4.59
CA VAL A 83 -11.37 -7.67 -4.54
C VAL A 83 -11.84 -7.47 -5.99
N SER A 84 -13.08 -7.87 -6.28
CA SER A 84 -13.71 -7.56 -7.56
C SER A 84 -14.38 -6.19 -7.53
N ASP A 85 -14.61 -5.62 -8.72
CA ASP A 85 -15.44 -4.43 -8.87
C ASP A 85 -16.86 -4.64 -8.28
N ILE A 86 -17.41 -5.85 -8.40
CA ILE A 86 -18.68 -6.25 -7.79
C ILE A 86 -18.60 -6.21 -6.26
N ASP A 87 -17.55 -6.76 -5.66
CA ASP A 87 -17.37 -6.74 -4.20
C ASP A 87 -17.26 -5.31 -3.68
N MET A 88 -16.52 -4.46 -4.41
CA MET A 88 -16.39 -3.05 -4.09
C MET A 88 -17.74 -2.32 -4.14
N VAL A 89 -18.54 -2.51 -5.19
CA VAL A 89 -19.88 -1.91 -5.27
C VAL A 89 -20.81 -2.44 -4.19
N LYS A 90 -20.80 -3.75 -3.90
CA LYS A 90 -21.59 -4.33 -2.79
C LYS A 90 -21.19 -3.73 -1.45
N PHE A 91 -19.90 -3.52 -1.23
CA PHE A 91 -19.39 -2.87 -0.03
C PHE A 91 -19.90 -1.43 0.08
N LEU A 92 -19.79 -0.63 -0.98
CA LEU A 92 -20.31 0.75 -1.03
C LEU A 92 -21.82 0.81 -0.80
N MET A 93 -22.58 -0.10 -1.40
CA MET A 93 -24.02 -0.17 -1.15
C MET A 93 -24.31 -0.46 0.32
N LYS A 94 -23.63 -1.45 0.91
CA LYS A 94 -23.82 -1.82 2.31
C LYS A 94 -23.43 -0.69 3.26
N SER A 95 -22.27 -0.06 3.07
CA SER A 95 -21.75 1.00 3.96
C SER A 95 -22.57 2.28 3.89
N HIS A 96 -23.22 2.55 2.77
CA HIS A 96 -24.10 3.70 2.59
C HIS A 96 -25.60 3.36 2.70
N HIS A 97 -25.95 2.14 3.13
CA HIS A 97 -27.34 1.67 3.27
C HIS A 97 -28.18 1.80 1.98
N LEU A 98 -27.56 1.61 0.82
CA LEU A 98 -28.20 1.72 -0.50
C LEU A 98 -28.77 0.37 -0.97
N ARG A 99 -29.91 0.43 -1.64
CA ARG A 99 -30.50 -0.65 -2.42
C ARG A 99 -30.07 -0.54 -3.89
N GLN A 100 -30.35 -1.57 -4.68
CA GLN A 100 -29.96 -1.56 -6.10
C GLN A 100 -30.62 -0.42 -6.88
N GLU A 101 -31.89 -0.10 -6.58
CA GLU A 101 -32.60 1.01 -7.21
C GLU A 101 -31.92 2.36 -6.98
N ASP A 102 -31.21 2.52 -5.87
CA ASP A 102 -30.53 3.76 -5.54
C ASP A 102 -29.30 3.99 -6.43
N LEU A 103 -28.81 2.99 -7.17
CA LEU A 103 -27.72 3.12 -8.16
C LEU A 103 -28.22 3.21 -9.60
N ALA A 104 -29.54 3.17 -9.83
CA ALA A 104 -30.11 3.17 -11.18
C ALA A 104 -29.75 4.44 -11.96
N ASP A 105 -29.54 5.58 -11.30
CA ASP A 105 -29.08 6.83 -11.91
C ASP A 105 -27.72 6.71 -12.61
N ILE A 106 -26.82 5.88 -12.07
CA ILE A 106 -25.50 5.61 -12.65
C ILE A 106 -25.56 4.49 -13.69
N PHE A 107 -26.40 3.48 -13.46
CA PHE A 107 -26.49 2.28 -14.31
C PHE A 107 -27.57 2.36 -15.40
N GLY A 108 -28.33 3.47 -15.45
CA GLY A 108 -29.47 3.71 -16.32
C GLY A 108 -30.79 3.14 -15.78
N ASP A 109 -30.76 1.93 -15.24
CA ASP A 109 -31.92 1.29 -14.60
C ASP A 109 -31.47 0.26 -13.55
N GLN A 110 -32.40 -0.20 -12.71
CA GLN A 110 -32.12 -1.20 -11.67
C GLN A 110 -31.78 -2.58 -12.27
N ALA A 111 -32.30 -2.92 -13.45
CA ALA A 111 -32.00 -4.21 -14.09
C ALA A 111 -30.51 -4.31 -14.49
N ASN A 112 -29.90 -3.21 -14.91
CA ASN A 112 -28.47 -3.12 -15.22
C ASN A 112 -27.62 -3.20 -13.94
N VAL A 113 -28.07 -2.63 -12.82
CA VAL A 113 -27.43 -2.82 -11.51
C VAL A 113 -27.44 -4.31 -11.15
N SER A 114 -28.59 -4.99 -11.28
CA SER A 114 -28.71 -6.41 -11.00
C SER A 114 -27.79 -7.27 -11.86
N LYS A 115 -27.77 -7.03 -13.18
CA LYS A 115 -26.90 -7.75 -14.13
C LYS A 115 -25.41 -7.56 -13.83
N PHE A 116 -25.03 -6.37 -13.38
CA PHE A 116 -23.66 -6.14 -12.93
C PHE A 116 -23.37 -6.91 -11.64
N LEU A 117 -24.22 -6.81 -10.62
CA LEU A 117 -24.03 -7.48 -9.33
C LEU A 117 -24.07 -9.01 -9.40
N SER A 118 -24.72 -9.59 -10.42
CA SER A 118 -24.70 -11.02 -10.74
C SER A 118 -23.51 -11.45 -11.60
N GLY A 119 -22.72 -10.51 -12.12
CA GLY A 119 -21.56 -10.78 -12.97
C GLY A 119 -21.90 -11.00 -14.45
N GLU A 120 -23.15 -10.79 -14.87
CA GLU A 120 -23.56 -10.91 -16.28
C GLU A 120 -23.05 -9.75 -17.15
N ARG A 121 -22.69 -8.61 -16.53
CA ARG A 121 -22.10 -7.45 -17.21
C ARG A 121 -20.99 -6.82 -16.39
N SER A 122 -19.96 -6.34 -17.07
CA SER A 122 -18.90 -5.52 -16.49
C SER A 122 -19.28 -4.03 -16.47
N LEU A 123 -18.59 -3.23 -15.64
CA LEU A 123 -18.76 -1.78 -15.62
C LEU A 123 -18.29 -1.14 -16.94
N SER A 124 -19.07 -0.17 -17.42
CA SER A 124 -18.66 0.77 -18.47
C SER A 124 -17.85 1.94 -17.87
N LYS A 125 -17.06 2.62 -18.71
CA LYS A 125 -16.33 3.84 -18.31
C LYS A 125 -17.25 4.92 -17.73
N ALA A 126 -18.47 5.05 -18.26
CA ALA A 126 -19.46 6.00 -17.75
C ALA A 126 -19.92 5.63 -16.33
N GLN A 127 -20.19 4.35 -16.07
CA GLN A 127 -20.56 3.86 -14.74
C GLN A 127 -19.41 4.01 -13.73
N ILE A 128 -18.16 3.70 -14.13
CA ILE A 128 -16.98 3.92 -13.28
C ILE A 128 -16.85 5.41 -12.90
N SER A 129 -17.03 6.31 -13.87
CA SER A 129 -17.01 7.75 -13.63
C SER A 129 -18.13 8.20 -12.68
N GLY A 130 -19.34 7.64 -12.85
CA GLY A 130 -20.49 7.89 -11.97
C GLY A 130 -20.25 7.42 -10.53
N LEU A 131 -19.72 6.20 -10.36
CA LEU A 131 -19.36 5.63 -9.06
C LEU A 131 -18.27 6.48 -8.38
N LYS A 132 -17.19 6.81 -9.10
CA LYS A 132 -16.14 7.73 -8.62
C LYS A 132 -16.73 9.05 -8.12
N LYS A 133 -17.59 9.67 -8.92
CA LYS A 133 -18.20 10.96 -8.58
C LYS A 133 -19.10 10.87 -7.35
N ARG A 134 -19.90 9.81 -7.24
CA ARG A 134 -20.86 9.63 -6.13
C ARG A 134 -20.19 9.32 -4.80
N PHE A 135 -19.17 8.47 -4.82
CA PHE A 135 -18.53 7.96 -3.59
C PHE A 135 -17.20 8.63 -3.25
N GLY A 136 -16.65 9.47 -4.14
CA GLY A 136 -15.38 10.17 -3.90
C GLY A 136 -14.16 9.24 -3.88
N ILE A 137 -14.20 8.13 -4.61
CA ILE A 137 -13.14 7.10 -4.64
C ILE A 137 -12.36 7.12 -5.97
N SER A 138 -11.13 6.60 -5.98
CA SER A 138 -10.36 6.47 -7.23
C SER A 138 -11.02 5.49 -8.21
N ALA A 139 -10.78 5.70 -9.51
CA ALA A 139 -11.19 4.74 -10.53
C ALA A 139 -10.37 3.45 -10.46
N ASP A 140 -9.19 3.48 -9.84
CA ASP A 140 -8.28 2.34 -9.73
C ASP A 140 -8.90 1.15 -8.96
N PHE A 141 -9.94 1.39 -8.15
CA PHE A 141 -10.70 0.31 -7.51
C PHE A 141 -11.56 -0.52 -8.48
N PHE A 142 -11.78 -0.04 -9.71
CA PHE A 142 -12.62 -0.68 -10.73
C PHE A 142 -11.86 -1.06 -12.00
N VAL A 143 -10.61 -0.64 -12.12
CA VAL A 143 -9.78 -0.86 -13.31
C VAL A 143 -8.58 -1.68 -12.89
N LYS A 144 -8.49 -2.91 -13.41
CA LYS A 144 -7.29 -3.75 -13.32
C LYS A 144 -6.52 -3.66 -14.63
#